data_AF-A0A1C3XVV8-F1
#
_entry.id   AF-A0A1C3XVV8-F1
#
_cell.length_a   1.000
_cell.length_b   1.000
_cell.length_c   1.000
_cell.angle_alpha   90.00
_cell.angle_beta   90.00
_cell.angle_gamma   90.00
#
_symmetry.space_group_name_H-M   'P 1'
#
loop_
_entity.id
_entity.type
_entity.pdbx_description
1 polymer ?
#
loop_
_entity_poly.entity_id
_entity_poly.type
_entity_poly.pdbx_seq_one_letter_code
_entity_poly.pdbx_strand_id
1 'polypeptide(L)' 'MDIKRSGSQPSAKGSADWFTGSVRIDPLFAVTAPAHAAGASVTFEPGARTAWHTHPLARR' A
#
# COMPACT_ATOMS: atom_id res chain seq x y z
N MET A 1 -18.68 -9.24 11.23
CA MET A 1 -18.60 -8.32 10.07
C MET A 1 -17.92 -7.05 10.55
N ASP A 2 -16.78 -6.69 9.98
CA ASP A 2 -16.07 -5.43 10.27
C ASP A 2 -16.04 -4.61 8.97
N ILE A 3 -16.55 -3.37 9.03
CA ILE A 3 -16.67 -2.47 7.86
C ILE A 3 -15.83 -1.24 8.14
N LYS A 4 -14.75 -1.07 7.39
CA LYS A 4 -14.01 0.20 7.32
C LYS A 4 -14.68 1.09 6.28
N ARG A 5 -15.29 2.18 6.73
CA ARG A 5 -15.95 3.15 5.85
C ARG A 5 -14.91 3.98 5.10
N SER A 6 -15.28 4.48 3.92
CA SER A 6 -14.45 5.45 3.20
C SER A 6 -14.11 6.64 4.10
N GLY A 7 -12.85 7.06 4.11
CA GLY A 7 -12.34 8.13 4.98
C GLY A 7 -12.01 7.75 6.42
N SER A 8 -12.32 6.51 6.86
CA SER A 8 -11.98 6.06 8.23
C SER A 8 -10.52 5.64 8.43
N GLN A 9 -9.79 5.44 7.34
CA GLN A 9 -8.38 5.05 7.34
C GLN A 9 -7.54 6.23 6.80
N PRO A 10 -6.63 6.82 7.60
CA PRO A 10 -5.86 7.97 7.16
C PRO A 10 -4.84 7.57 6.09
N SER A 11 -4.67 8.43 5.08
CA SER A 11 -3.61 8.29 4.09
C SER A 11 -2.23 8.51 4.73
N ALA A 12 -1.21 7.87 4.16
CA ALA A 12 0.19 8.08 4.50
C ALA A 12 0.99 8.54 3.28
N LYS A 13 2.10 9.24 3.51
CA LYS A 13 3.10 9.47 2.47
C LYS A 13 4.00 8.24 2.33
N GLY A 14 4.34 7.87 1.09
CA GLY A 14 5.35 6.85 0.84
C GLY A 14 6.72 7.25 1.39
N SER A 15 7.44 6.31 1.99
CA SER A 15 8.81 6.55 2.49
C SER A 15 9.76 6.86 1.34
N ALA A 16 10.69 7.80 1.55
CA ALA A 16 11.74 8.12 0.59
C ALA A 16 12.69 6.94 0.32
N ASP A 17 12.77 5.96 1.24
CA ASP A 17 13.58 4.75 1.05
C ASP A 17 12.98 3.80 0.00
N TRP A 18 11.65 3.87 -0.21
CA TRP A 18 10.91 2.94 -1.06
C TRP A 18 10.35 3.58 -2.33
N PHE A 19 10.28 4.90 -2.38
CA PHE A 19 9.65 5.63 -3.47
C PHE A 19 10.50 6.81 -3.92
N THR A 20 10.54 7.03 -5.23
CA THR A 20 11.00 8.29 -5.83
C THR A 20 9.78 9.15 -6.17
N GLY A 21 9.82 10.44 -5.88
CA GLY A 21 8.71 11.37 -6.12
C GLY A 21 7.63 11.32 -5.03
N SER A 22 6.54 12.05 -5.24
CA SER A 22 5.43 12.10 -4.28
C SER A 22 4.49 10.91 -4.46
N VAL A 23 4.33 10.12 -3.40
CA VAL A 23 3.46 8.94 -3.37
C VAL A 23 2.56 9.02 -2.15
N ARG A 24 1.27 8.74 -2.35
CA ARG A 24 0.26 8.64 -1.30
C ARG A 24 -0.24 7.20 -1.21
N ILE A 25 -0.30 6.68 0.00
CA ILE A 25 -0.75 5.32 0.30
C ILE A 25 -2.05 5.41 1.11
N ASP A 26 -3.10 4.78 0.63
CA ASP A 26 -4.38 4.59 1.34
C ASP A 26 -4.51 3.13 1.78
N PRO A 27 -4.42 2.84 3.08
CA PRO A 27 -4.66 1.50 3.60
C PRO A 27 -6.09 1.04 3.28
N LEU A 28 -6.26 -0.20 2.83
CA LEU A 28 -7.58 -0.80 2.59
C LEU A 28 -7.86 -1.92 3.59
N PHE A 29 -6.96 -2.91 3.69
CA PHE A 29 -7.07 -4.00 4.65
C PHE A 29 -5.69 -4.54 5.05
N ALA A 30 -5.54 -4.91 6.32
CA ALA A 30 -4.34 -5.52 6.87
C ALA A 30 -4.43 -7.05 6.85
N VAL A 31 -3.29 -7.72 7.04
CA VAL A 31 -3.24 -9.17 7.23
C VAL A 31 -3.96 -9.53 8.53
N THR A 32 -4.91 -10.47 8.46
CA THR A 32 -5.56 -11.06 9.63
C THR A 32 -5.32 -12.56 9.63
N ALA A 33 -4.74 -13.10 10.70
CA ALA A 33 -4.50 -14.53 10.81
C ALA A 33 -5.83 -15.31 10.72
N PRO A 34 -5.89 -16.44 10.00
CA PRO A 34 -4.78 -17.17 9.35
C PRO A 34 -4.50 -16.74 7.89
N ALA A 35 -5.17 -15.70 7.38
CA ALA A 35 -4.94 -15.21 6.02
C ALA A 35 -3.58 -14.51 5.89
N HIS A 36 -3.10 -14.37 4.64
CA HIS A 36 -1.81 -13.75 4.31
C HIS A 36 -1.93 -12.52 3.39
N ALA A 37 -3.13 -12.18 2.95
CA ALA A 37 -3.35 -11.06 2.05
C ALA A 37 -3.41 -9.72 2.81
N ALA A 38 -2.82 -8.69 2.23
CA ALA A 38 -2.99 -7.30 2.61
C ALA A 38 -3.15 -6.45 1.34
N GLY A 39 -3.72 -5.25 1.49
CA GLY A 39 -3.93 -4.35 0.36
C GLY A 39 -4.00 -2.89 0.75
N ALA A 40 -3.48 -2.05 -0.15
CA ALA A 40 -3.56 -0.61 -0.11
C ALA A 40 -3.78 -0.07 -1.53
N SER A 41 -4.44 1.08 -1.64
CA SER A 41 -4.43 1.87 -2.87
C SER A 41 -3.21 2.80 -2.85
N VAL A 42 -2.47 2.86 -3.94
CA VAL A 42 -1.26 3.68 -4.03
C VAL A 42 -1.41 4.65 -5.19
N THR A 43 -1.31 5.94 -4.90
CA THR A 43 -1.36 7.03 -5.90
C THR A 43 0.04 7.58 -6.11
N PHE A 44 0.46 7.62 -7.37
CA PHE A 44 1.73 8.18 -7.81
C PHE A 44 1.45 9.51 -8.50
N GLU A 45 2.09 10.57 -8.03
CA GLU A 45 2.15 11.82 -8.80
C GLU A 45 2.97 11.59 -10.09
N PRO A 46 2.84 12.47 -11.11
CA PRO A 46 3.59 12.34 -12.35
C PRO A 46 5.10 12.14 -12.11
N GLY A 47 5.65 11.04 -12.64
CA GLY A 47 7.06 10.67 -12.50
C GLY A 47 7.43 9.92 -11.21
N ALA A 48 6.51 9.80 -10.25
CA ALA A 48 6.73 9.02 -9.04
C ALA A 48 6.67 7.51 -9.32
N ARG A 49 7.46 6.72 -8.58
CA ARG A 49 7.60 5.26 -8.78
C ARG A 49 8.18 4.57 -7.54
N THR A 50 8.00 3.25 -7.46
CA THR A 50 8.66 2.43 -6.44
C THR A 50 10.15 2.26 -6.74
N ALA A 51 10.94 2.04 -5.69
CA ALA A 51 12.23 1.36 -5.82
C ALA A 51 12.02 -0.08 -6.31
N TRP A 52 13.08 -0.69 -6.85
CA TRP A 52 13.05 -2.11 -7.20
C TRP A 52 12.82 -2.97 -5.96
N HIS A 53 11.90 -3.91 -6.04
CA HIS A 53 11.58 -4.83 -4.93
C HIS A 53 10.99 -6.13 -5.49
N THR A 54 10.85 -7.14 -4.63
CA THR A 54 10.20 -8.42 -4.97
C THR A 54 9.19 -8.80 -3.90
N HIS A 55 8.07 -9.38 -4.30
CA HIS A 55 7.15 -10.01 -3.37
C HIS A 55 7.43 -11.52 -3.30
N PRO A 56 7.59 -12.10 -2.09
CA PRO A 56 7.99 -13.51 -1.93
C PRO A 56 6.94 -14.48 -2.48
N LEU A 57 5.65 -14.12 -2.39
CA LEU A 57 4.52 -14.94 -2.84
C LEU A 57 3.98 -14.57 -4.23
N ALA A 58 4.60 -13.60 -4.92
CA ALA A 58 4.17 -13.17 -6.26
C ALA A 58 5.00 -13.83 -7.40
N ARG A 59 5.92 -14.73 -7.05
CA ARG A 59 6.68 -15.51 -8.03
C ARG A 59 5.76 -16.58 -8.59
N ARG A 60 5.82 -16.79 -9.90
CA ARG A 60 5.11 -17.85 -10.60
C ARG A 60 5.73 -19.21 -10.30
#